data_AF-A0A928C264-F1
#
_entry.id   AF-A0A928C264-F1
#
_cell.length_a   1.000
_cell.length_b   1.000
_cell.length_c   1.000
_cell.angle_alpha   90.00
_cell.angle_beta   90.00
_cell.angle_gamma   90.00
#
_symmetry.space_group_name_H-M   'P 1'
#
loop_
_entity.id
_entity.type
_entity.pdbx_description
1 polymer ?
#
loop_
_entity_poly.entity_id
_entity_poly.type
_entity_poly.pdbx_seq_one_letter_code
_entity_poly.pdbx_strand_id
1 'polypeptide(L)'
;MYKILILLSKLLTSYTPYFIIGIAIIAFFFPELFLWVSGYTQTIILGFIMLTMGLTLTIEDMRILAQRPFDILIGTLAQFTLMPLIAYTLTNVFNLDTALAVGIILVGCCPGGVSSNIM
;
A
#
# COMPACT_ATOMS: atom_id res chain seq x y z
N MET A 1 -19.63 -18.05 18.09
CA MET A 1 -19.72 -16.82 17.26
C MET A 1 -18.38 -16.09 17.16
N TYR A 2 -17.75 -15.66 18.27
CA TYR A 2 -16.46 -14.94 18.22
C TYR A 2 -15.31 -15.75 17.58
N LYS A 3 -15.24 -17.08 17.82
CA LYS A 3 -14.21 -17.96 17.22
C LYS A 3 -14.29 -18.04 15.69
N ILE A 4 -15.50 -17.96 15.13
CA ILE A 4 -15.72 -17.96 13.67
C ILE A 4 -15.22 -16.64 13.07
N LEU A 5 -15.48 -15.51 13.74
CA LEU A 5 -14.95 -14.21 13.34
C LEU A 5 -13.42 -14.16 13.31
N ILE A 6 -12.77 -14.72 14.34
CA ILE A 6 -11.31 -14.79 14.43
C ILE A 6 -10.74 -15.71 13.34
N LEU A 7 -11.39 -16.85 13.07
CA LEU A 7 -10.98 -17.75 12.00
C LEU A 7 -11.08 -17.07 10.63
N LEU A 8 -12.18 -16.37 10.35
CA LEU A 8 -12.36 -15.60 9.13
C LEU A 8 -11.33 -14.49 9.00
N SER A 9 -11.09 -13.71 10.06
CA SER A 9 -10.04 -12.68 10.05
C SER A 9 -8.67 -13.26 9.74
N LYS A 10 -8.28 -14.37 10.40
CA LYS A 10 -7.00 -15.06 10.11
C LYS A 10 -6.93 -15.58 8.68
N LEU A 11 -8.02 -16.12 8.15
CA LEU A 11 -8.09 -16.60 6.77
C LEU A 11 -7.91 -15.46 5.77
N LEU A 12 -8.62 -14.33 5.96
CA LEU A 12 -8.48 -13.17 5.10
C LEU A 12 -7.07 -12.59 5.15
N THR A 13 -6.48 -12.45 6.34
CA THR A 13 -5.10 -11.92 6.47
C THR A 13 -4.06 -12.85 5.85
N SER A 14 -4.18 -14.16 6.08
CA SER A 14 -3.23 -15.15 5.56
C SER A 14 -3.29 -15.32 4.03
N TYR A 15 -4.45 -15.07 3.41
CA TYR A 15 -4.65 -15.24 1.97
C TYR A 15 -4.98 -13.92 1.25
N THR A 16 -4.60 -12.80 1.85
CA THR A 16 -4.77 -11.44 1.30
C THR A 16 -4.37 -11.33 -0.19
N PRO A 17 -3.18 -11.78 -0.64
CA PRO A 17 -2.80 -11.61 -2.06
C PRO A 17 -3.72 -12.36 -3.03
N TYR A 18 -4.15 -13.58 -2.69
CA TYR A 18 -5.09 -14.35 -3.51
C TYR A 18 -6.45 -13.68 -3.60
N PHE A 19 -6.93 -13.11 -2.49
CA PHE A 19 -8.17 -12.37 -2.46
C PHE A 19 -8.13 -11.10 -3.33
N ILE A 20 -7.03 -10.34 -3.25
CA ILE A 20 -6.82 -9.14 -4.09
C ILE A 20 -6.81 -9.51 -5.58
N ILE A 21 -6.09 -10.58 -5.97
CA ILE A 21 -6.05 -11.05 -7.36
C ILE A 21 -7.45 -11.47 -7.83
N GLY A 22 -8.21 -12.19 -6.99
CA GLY A 22 -9.58 -12.59 -7.30
C GLY A 22 -10.50 -11.40 -7.56
N ILE A 23 -10.45 -10.38 -6.70
CA ILE A 23 -11.22 -9.14 -6.89
C ILE A 23 -10.76 -8.39 -8.15
N ALA A 24 -9.46 -8.31 -8.42
CA ALA A 24 -8.93 -7.64 -9.60
C ALA A 24 -9.44 -8.28 -10.90
N ILE A 25 -9.50 -9.62 -10.95
CA ILE A 25 -10.07 -10.35 -12.09
C ILE A 25 -11.56 -10.02 -12.26
N ILE A 26 -12.34 -10.02 -11.17
CA ILE A 26 -13.78 -9.69 -11.21
C ILE A 26 -13.97 -8.24 -11.66
N ALA A 27 -13.21 -7.30 -11.13
CA ALA A 27 -13.27 -5.88 -11.47
C ALA A 27 -12.92 -5.63 -12.94
N PHE A 28 -12.02 -6.43 -13.52
CA PHE A 28 -11.69 -6.37 -14.94
C PHE A 28 -12.87 -6.75 -15.84
N PHE A 29 -13.65 -7.77 -15.48
CA PHE A 29 -14.82 -8.20 -16.26
C PHE A 29 -16.10 -7.42 -15.96
N PHE A 30 -16.28 -6.96 -14.71
CA PHE A 30 -17.48 -6.28 -14.23
C PHE A 30 -17.13 -4.97 -13.51
N PRO A 31 -16.67 -3.93 -14.25
CA PRO A 31 -16.22 -2.67 -13.65
C PRO A 31 -17.35 -1.89 -12.96
N GLU A 32 -18.60 -2.05 -13.42
CA GLU A 32 -19.78 -1.36 -12.87
C GLU A 32 -19.98 -1.62 -11.37
N LEU A 33 -19.58 -2.79 -10.88
CA LEU A 33 -19.68 -3.16 -9.46
C LEU A 33 -18.78 -2.31 -8.54
N PHE A 34 -17.73 -1.68 -9.08
CA PHE A 34 -16.72 -0.96 -8.29
C PHE A 34 -16.70 0.55 -8.55
N LEU A 35 -17.57 1.08 -9.43
CA LEU A 35 -17.62 2.51 -9.73
C LEU A 35 -17.95 3.38 -8.50
N TRP A 36 -18.70 2.84 -7.53
CA TRP A 36 -19.06 3.53 -6.28
C TRP A 36 -17.86 3.92 -5.40
N VAL A 37 -16.71 3.24 -5.59
CA VAL A 37 -15.47 3.52 -4.85
C VAL A 37 -14.74 4.73 -5.41
N SER A 38 -14.99 5.12 -6.67
CA SER A 38 -14.25 6.20 -7.32
C SER A 38 -14.48 7.59 -6.70
N GLY A 39 -13.49 8.47 -6.79
CA GLY A 39 -13.58 9.85 -6.34
C GLY A 39 -13.48 10.00 -4.82
N TYR A 40 -14.48 10.66 -4.20
CA TYR A 40 -14.45 11.02 -2.78
C TYR A 40 -14.45 9.79 -1.85
N THR A 41 -15.14 8.73 -2.25
CA THR A 41 -15.21 7.48 -1.49
C THR A 41 -13.83 6.84 -1.33
N GLN A 42 -13.01 6.81 -2.38
CA GLN A 42 -11.64 6.29 -2.34
C GLN A 42 -10.79 7.05 -1.32
N THR A 43 -10.89 8.38 -1.29
CA THR A 43 -10.16 9.21 -0.33
C THR A 43 -10.60 8.93 1.10
N ILE A 44 -11.91 8.76 1.36
CA ILE A 44 -12.41 8.39 2.69
C ILE A 44 -11.89 7.02 3.10
N ILE A 45 -11.97 6.02 2.22
CA ILE A 45 -11.51 4.66 2.51
C ILE A 45 -10.00 4.68 2.82
N LEU A 46 -9.20 5.35 1.98
CA LEU A 46 -7.76 5.47 2.20
C LEU A 46 -7.45 6.21 3.51
N GLY A 47 -8.18 7.28 3.80
CA GLY A 47 -8.05 8.03 5.05
C GLY A 47 -8.37 7.16 6.27
N PHE A 48 -9.41 6.32 6.19
CA PHE A 48 -9.74 5.37 7.25
C PHE A 48 -8.63 4.31 7.42
N ILE A 49 -8.09 3.78 6.32
CA ILE A 49 -6.96 2.82 6.38
C ILE A 49 -5.74 3.47 7.07
N MET A 50 -5.36 4.69 6.66
CA MET A 50 -4.24 5.42 7.27
C MET A 50 -4.50 5.75 8.75
N LEU A 51 -5.75 6.07 9.12
CA LEU A 51 -6.13 6.28 10.52
C LEU A 51 -5.98 5.01 11.35
N THR A 52 -6.48 3.87 10.85
CA THR A 52 -6.37 2.59 11.57
C THR A 52 -4.90 2.19 11.78
N MET A 53 -4.03 2.44 10.80
CA MET A 53 -2.59 2.27 10.98
C MET A 53 -2.06 3.16 12.11
N GLY A 54 -2.42 4.44 12.13
CA GLY A 54 -2.01 5.37 13.20
C GLY A 54 -2.47 4.94 14.59
N LEU A 55 -3.67 4.37 14.71
CA LEU A 55 -4.21 3.85 15.98
C LEU A 55 -3.48 2.59 16.49
N THR A 56 -2.81 1.84 15.60
CA THR A 56 -2.00 0.67 16.01
C THR A 56 -0.61 1.04 16.51
N LEU A 57 -0.17 2.28 16.31
CA LEU A 57 1.17 2.72 16.65
C LEU A 57 1.27 3.06 18.14
N THR A 58 2.23 2.45 18.84
CA THR A 58 2.41 2.70 20.28
C THR A 58 3.48 3.75 20.55
N ILE A 59 3.44 4.35 21.74
CA ILE A 59 4.46 5.32 22.19
C ILE A 59 5.85 4.67 22.26
N GLU A 60 5.90 3.37 22.59
CA GLU A 60 7.17 2.62 22.65
C GLU A 60 7.77 2.42 21.25
N ASP A 61 6.95 2.16 20.23
CA ASP A 61 7.42 2.07 18.84
C ASP A 61 8.05 3.39 18.40
N MET A 62 7.41 4.51 18.72
CA MET A 62 7.97 5.85 18.46
C MET A 62 9.25 6.11 19.24
N ARG A 63 9.37 5.59 20.46
CA ARG A 63 10.57 5.74 21.30
C ARG A 63 11.75 4.96 20.73
N ILE A 64 11.53 3.71 20.30
CA ILE A 64 12.55 2.89 19.65
C ILE A 64 13.01 3.56 18.35
N LEU A 65 12.06 4.08 17.57
CA LEU A 65 12.33 4.83 16.35
C LEU A 65 13.22 6.05 16.67
N ALA A 66 12.88 6.84 17.69
CA ALA A 66 13.68 8.00 18.11
C ALA A 66 15.10 7.65 18.60
N GLN A 67 15.34 6.42 19.08
CA GLN A 67 16.67 5.96 19.50
C GLN A 67 17.57 5.56 18.34
N ARG A 68 17.03 5.32 17.13
CA ARG A 68 17.78 4.87 15.95
C ARG A 68 17.62 5.81 14.75
N PRO A 69 17.99 7.10 14.89
CA PRO A 69 17.76 8.10 13.84
C PRO A 69 18.54 7.81 12.54
N PHE A 70 19.74 7.22 12.64
CA PHE A 70 20.56 6.92 11.47
C PHE A 70 19.94 5.83 10.60
N ASP A 71 19.40 4.76 11.20
CA ASP A 71 18.76 3.66 10.46
C ASP A 71 17.54 4.17 9.69
N ILE A 72 16.75 5.05 10.31
CA ILE A 72 15.56 5.67 9.69
C ILE A 72 15.97 6.56 8.53
N LEU A 73 17.01 7.38 8.72
CA LEU A 73 17.47 8.29 7.68
C LEU A 73 17.94 7.51 6.45
N ILE A 74 18.74 6.46 6.65
CA ILE A 74 19.21 5.59 5.57
C ILE A 74 18.04 4.90 4.88
N GLY A 75 17.10 4.34 5.65
CA GLY A 75 15.91 3.69 5.09
C GLY A 75 15.03 4.66 4.30
N THR A 76 14.84 5.88 4.81
CA THR A 76 14.05 6.94 4.15
C THR A 76 14.72 7.40 2.86
N LEU A 77 16.04 7.65 2.90
CA LEU A 77 16.80 8.00 1.71
C LEU A 77 16.71 6.89 0.68
N ALA A 78 16.98 5.64 1.08
CA ALA A 78 16.88 4.49 0.18
C ALA A 78 15.48 4.37 -0.45
N GLN A 79 14.42 4.52 0.34
CA GLN A 79 13.04 4.45 -0.15
C GLN A 79 12.76 5.54 -1.19
N PHE A 80 13.08 6.80 -0.89
CA PHE A 80 12.77 7.94 -1.76
C PHE A 80 13.80 8.18 -2.86
N THR A 81 14.95 7.50 -2.86
CA THR A 81 15.89 7.54 -3.99
C THR A 81 15.74 6.33 -4.89
N LEU A 82 15.70 5.11 -4.33
CA LEU A 82 15.72 3.88 -5.13
C LEU A 82 14.38 3.64 -5.81
N MET A 83 13.24 3.75 -5.11
CA MET A 83 11.95 3.47 -5.74
C MET A 83 11.62 4.43 -6.89
N PRO A 84 11.78 5.76 -6.77
CA PRO A 84 11.52 6.67 -7.89
C PRO A 84 12.50 6.48 -9.04
N LEU A 85 13.77 6.19 -8.76
CA LEU A 85 14.79 5.97 -9.80
C LEU A 85 14.53 4.67 -10.56
N ILE A 86 14.12 3.60 -9.87
CA ILE A 86 13.69 2.36 -10.49
C ILE A 86 12.43 2.61 -11.35
N ALA A 87 11.43 3.33 -10.84
CA ALA A 87 10.24 3.68 -11.61
C ALA A 87 10.59 4.45 -12.90
N TYR A 88 11.44 5.47 -12.81
CA TYR A 88 11.90 6.26 -13.96
C TYR A 88 12.71 5.44 -14.97
N THR A 89 13.62 4.60 -14.50
CA THR A 89 14.42 3.74 -15.39
C THR A 89 13.55 2.72 -16.11
N LEU A 90 12.56 2.13 -15.43
CA LEU A 90 11.59 1.22 -16.06
C LEU A 90 10.76 1.94 -17.14
N THR A 91 10.26 3.15 -16.86
CA THR A 91 9.48 3.89 -17.87
C THR A 91 10.28 4.21 -19.13
N ASN A 92 11.57 4.51 -18.96
CA ASN A 92 12.47 4.80 -20.08
C ASN A 92 12.87 3.53 -20.86
N VAL A 93 13.18 2.43 -20.17
CA VAL A 93 13.58 1.16 -20.82
C VAL A 93 12.43 0.56 -21.62
N PHE A 94 11.21 0.60 -21.08
CA PHE A 94 10.03 0.05 -21.74
C PHE A 94 9.33 1.03 -22.71
N ASN A 95 9.85 2.25 -22.88
CA ASN A 95 9.26 3.31 -23.73
C ASN A 95 7.75 3.45 -23.54
N LEU A 96 7.33 3.59 -22.28
CA LEU A 96 5.92 3.64 -21.93
C LEU A 96 5.29 4.97 -22.35
N ASP A 97 4.00 4.94 -22.66
CA ASP A 97 3.23 6.16 -22.93
C ASP A 97 3.27 7.10 -21.71
N THR A 98 3.24 8.41 -21.99
CA THR A 98 3.34 9.47 -20.98
C THR A 98 2.34 9.27 -19.83
N ALA A 99 1.10 8.85 -20.12
CA ALA A 99 0.09 8.64 -19.09
C ALA A 99 0.46 7.48 -18.13
N LEU A 100 0.98 6.38 -18.67
CA LEU A 100 1.38 5.22 -17.89
C LEU A 100 2.67 5.49 -17.11
N ALA A 101 3.60 6.21 -17.74
CA ALA A 101 4.86 6.61 -17.12
C ALA A 101 4.65 7.47 -15.87
N VAL A 102 3.75 8.46 -15.95
CA VAL A 102 3.37 9.29 -14.80
C VAL A 102 2.78 8.42 -13.68
N GLY A 103 1.90 7.47 -14.01
CA GLY A 103 1.33 6.54 -13.03
C GLY A 103 2.38 5.72 -12.29
N ILE A 104 3.34 5.14 -13.01
CA ILE A 104 4.41 4.31 -12.43
C ILE A 104 5.35 5.15 -11.56
N ILE A 105 5.73 6.35 -12.01
CA ILE A 105 6.58 7.27 -11.24
C ILE A 105 5.85 7.72 -9.96
N LEU A 106 4.56 8.04 -10.04
CA LEU A 106 3.77 8.40 -8.87
C LEU A 106 3.75 7.27 -7.82
N VAL A 107 3.58 6.02 -8.26
CA VAL A 107 3.66 4.85 -7.36
C VAL A 107 5.05 4.72 -6.73
N GLY A 108 6.12 4.92 -7.51
CA GLY A 108 7.50 4.88 -7.00
C GLY A 108 7.81 5.98 -5.98
N CYS A 109 7.11 7.12 -6.05
CA CYS A 109 7.23 8.21 -5.10
C CYS A 109 6.38 8.04 -3.83
N CYS A 110 5.50 7.02 -3.77
CA CYS A 110 4.69 6.76 -2.58
C CYS A 110 5.55 6.18 -1.43
N PRO A 111 5.21 6.51 -0.16
CA PRO A 111 5.85 5.88 0.99
C PRO A 111 5.51 4.39 1.05
N GLY A 112 6.32 3.62 1.80
CA GLY A 112 6.07 2.20 2.04
C GLY A 112 4.66 1.95 2.60
N GLY A 113 3.98 0.94 2.07
CA GLY A 113 2.61 0.61 2.45
C GLY A 113 2.52 -0.13 3.78
N VAL A 114 1.39 0.02 4.48
CA VAL A 114 1.11 -0.58 5.80
C VAL A 114 1.21 -2.11 5.83
N SER A 115 1.10 -2.74 4.66
CA SER A 115 1.25 -4.18 4.48
C SER A 115 2.68 -4.68 4.70
N SER A 116 3.70 -3.82 4.73
CA SER A 116 5.06 -4.26 5.07
C SER A 116 5.22 -4.62 6.54
N ASN A 117 4.28 -4.21 7.41
CA ASN A 117 4.31 -4.57 8.84
C ASN A 117 3.72 -5.97 9.11
N ILE A 118 3.03 -6.56 8.13
CA ILE A 118 2.43 -7.91 8.24
C ILE A 118 3.23 -8.98 7.48
N MET A 119 4.18 -8.58 6.63
CA MET A 119 5.11 -9.45 5.90
C MET A 119 6.42 -9.56 6.68
#